data_AF-A0A6A7KA47-F1
#
_entry.id   AF-A0A6A7KA47-F1
#
_cell.length_a   1.000
_cell.length_b   1.000
_cell.length_c   1.000
_cell.angle_alpha   90.00
_cell.angle_beta   90.00
_cell.angle_gamma   90.00
#
_symmetry.space_group_name_H-M   'P 1'
#
loop_
_entity.id
_entity.type
_entity.pdbx_description
1 polymer ?
#
loop_
_entity_poly.entity_id
_entity_poly.type
_entity_poly.pdbx_seq_one_letter_code
_entity_poly.pdbx_strand_id
1 'polypeptide(L)'
;MKLSEIAKGALEEQFEVEFQSLLENIADLNTEPKAARKITITLTVKPAESRNIADITFQTKASLVPSKSISTNVYIDKDKSGKIIVGELGGQIRGQVSVEEVNNLRKIEGGK
;
A
#
# COMPACT_ATOMS: atom_id res chain seq x y z
N MET A 1 -3.86 -7.80 -37.92
CA MET A 1 -3.08 -7.89 -36.69
C MET A 1 -4.04 -7.87 -35.52
N LYS A 2 -4.08 -8.95 -34.76
CA LYS A 2 -4.80 -9.08 -33.49
C LYS A 2 -3.86 -8.74 -32.34
N LEU A 3 -4.40 -8.38 -31.17
CA LEU A 3 -3.61 -8.18 -29.96
C LEU A 3 -2.77 -9.43 -29.62
N SER A 4 -3.33 -10.62 -29.84
CA SER A 4 -2.64 -11.92 -29.67
C SER A 4 -1.45 -12.15 -30.60
N GLU A 5 -1.40 -11.44 -31.73
CA GLU A 5 -0.35 -11.60 -32.75
C GLU A 5 0.81 -10.62 -32.51
N ILE A 6 0.62 -9.63 -31.65
CA ILE A 6 1.62 -8.62 -31.33
C ILE A 6 2.72 -9.23 -30.46
N ALA A 7 3.98 -8.97 -30.83
CA ALA A 7 5.15 -9.41 -30.08
C ALA A 7 5.12 -10.92 -29.72
N LYS A 8 4.53 -11.75 -30.61
CA LYS A 8 4.37 -13.20 -30.43
C LYS A 8 3.59 -13.59 -29.16
N GLY A 9 2.60 -12.79 -28.74
CA GLY A 9 1.77 -13.05 -27.57
C GLY A 9 2.29 -12.44 -26.27
N ALA A 10 3.48 -11.82 -26.27
CA ALA A 10 4.05 -11.21 -25.07
C ALA A 10 3.16 -10.10 -24.44
N LEU A 11 2.33 -9.44 -25.25
CA LEU A 11 1.37 -8.46 -24.75
C LEU A 11 0.25 -9.13 -23.92
N GLU A 12 -0.23 -10.30 -24.35
CA GLU A 12 -1.25 -11.06 -23.62
C GLU A 12 -0.70 -11.55 -22.28
N GLU A 13 0.52 -12.10 -22.28
CA GLU A 13 1.20 -12.52 -21.05
C GLU A 13 1.35 -11.35 -20.06
N GLN A 14 1.76 -10.17 -20.54
CA GLN A 14 1.88 -8.99 -19.67
C GLN A 14 0.52 -8.54 -19.11
N PHE A 15 -0.53 -8.60 -19.92
CA PHE A 15 -1.88 -8.28 -19.47
C PHE A 15 -2.38 -9.29 -18.43
N GLU A 16 -2.16 -10.59 -18.64
CA GLU A 16 -2.56 -11.65 -17.70
C GLU A 16 -1.93 -11.47 -16.33
N VAL A 17 -0.64 -11.12 -16.26
CA VAL A 17 0.06 -10.84 -14.98
C VAL A 17 -0.56 -9.65 -14.24
N GLU A 18 -0.82 -8.55 -14.95
CA GLU A 18 -1.41 -7.34 -14.36
C GLU A 18 -2.88 -7.57 -13.99
N PHE A 19 -3.60 -8.39 -14.75
CA PHE A 19 -4.98 -8.77 -14.46
C PHE A 19 -5.07 -9.66 -13.22
N GLN A 20 -4.17 -10.64 -13.08
CA GLN A 20 -4.08 -11.45 -11.87
C GLN A 20 -3.81 -10.58 -10.63
N SER A 21 -2.86 -9.65 -10.73
CA SER A 21 -2.55 -8.69 -9.65
C SER A 21 -3.76 -7.82 -9.28
N LEU A 22 -4.55 -7.40 -10.28
CA LEU A 22 -5.79 -6.66 -10.07
C LEU A 22 -6.84 -7.50 -9.34
N LEU A 23 -7.01 -8.77 -9.71
CA LEU A 23 -7.94 -9.69 -9.04
C LEU A 23 -7.54 -9.95 -7.58
N GLU A 24 -6.25 -10.15 -7.32
CA GLU A 24 -5.72 -10.29 -5.96
C GLU A 24 -6.01 -9.03 -5.12
N ASN A 25 -5.84 -7.84 -5.71
CA ASN A 25 -6.16 -6.58 -5.05
C ASN A 25 -7.67 -6.38 -4.81
N ILE A 26 -8.56 -7.03 -5.59
CA ILE A 26 -10.01 -7.06 -5.31
C ILE A 26 -10.31 -7.99 -4.12
N ALA A 27 -9.62 -9.13 -4.06
CA ALA A 27 -9.80 -10.11 -3.00
C ALA A 27 -9.26 -9.64 -1.63
N ASP A 28 -8.34 -8.66 -1.61
CA ASP A 28 -7.78 -8.11 -0.39
C ASP A 28 -8.79 -7.27 0.42
N LEU A 29 -9.21 -7.80 1.58
CA LEU A 29 -10.12 -7.15 2.54
C LEU A 29 -9.54 -5.85 3.15
N ASN A 30 -8.24 -5.64 3.03
CA ASN A 30 -7.58 -4.41 3.47
C ASN A 30 -7.67 -3.29 2.44
N THR A 31 -8.25 -3.51 1.27
CA THR A 31 -8.48 -2.45 0.27
C THR A 31 -9.92 -1.95 0.28
N GLU A 32 -10.21 -0.83 -0.39
CA GLU A 32 -11.59 -0.37 -0.55
C GLU A 32 -12.31 -1.19 -1.64
N PRO A 33 -13.47 -1.83 -1.34
CA PRO A 33 -14.10 -2.78 -2.26
C PRO A 33 -14.66 -2.17 -3.55
N LYS A 34 -15.15 -0.93 -3.52
CA LYS A 34 -15.83 -0.25 -4.64
C LYS A 34 -14.91 0.64 -5.46
N ALA A 35 -13.67 0.84 -5.01
CA ALA A 35 -12.71 1.72 -5.63
C ALA A 35 -12.24 1.14 -6.96
N ALA A 36 -12.16 2.00 -7.96
CA ALA A 36 -11.82 1.60 -9.31
C ALA A 36 -10.35 1.16 -9.41
N ARG A 37 -10.12 -0.05 -9.91
CA ARG A 37 -8.82 -0.55 -10.35
C ARG A 37 -8.75 -0.44 -11.86
N LYS A 38 -7.59 -0.10 -12.41
CA LYS A 38 -7.44 0.15 -13.85
C LYS A 38 -6.24 -0.59 -14.37
N ILE A 39 -6.31 -1.13 -15.58
CA ILE A 39 -5.15 -1.60 -16.34
C ILE A 39 -5.04 -0.71 -17.57
N THR A 40 -3.87 -0.16 -17.79
CA THR A 40 -3.57 0.68 -18.96
C THR A 40 -2.51 -0.01 -19.79
N ILE A 41 -2.82 -0.27 -21.05
CA ILE A 41 -1.86 -0.71 -22.07
C ILE A 41 -1.45 0.52 -22.88
N THR A 42 -0.15 0.82 -22.87
CA THR A 42 0.44 1.90 -23.66
C THR A 42 1.24 1.31 -24.81
N LEU A 43 0.89 1.71 -26.03
CA LEU A 43 1.58 1.34 -27.27
C LEU A 43 2.30 2.59 -27.79
N THR A 44 3.62 2.50 -27.95
CA THR A 44 4.44 3.57 -28.53
C THR A 44 5.01 3.10 -29.87
N VAL A 45 4.72 3.84 -30.95
CA VAL A 45 5.28 3.58 -32.29
C VAL A 45 6.27 4.68 -32.64
N LYS A 46 7.48 4.29 -33.04
CA LYS A 46 8.51 5.20 -33.54
C LYS A 46 8.84 4.81 -34.99
N PRO A 47 8.29 5.49 -36.00
CA PRO A 47 8.62 5.21 -37.39
C PRO A 47 10.03 5.70 -37.74
N ALA A 48 10.72 4.97 -38.61
CA ALA A 48 11.93 5.45 -39.27
C ALA A 48 11.59 6.52 -40.31
N GLU A 49 12.58 7.32 -40.72
CA GLU A 49 12.38 8.39 -41.71
C GLU A 49 11.81 7.89 -43.05
N SER A 50 12.18 6.67 -43.45
CA SER A 50 11.68 5.99 -44.65
C SER A 50 10.20 5.57 -44.56
N ARG A 51 9.59 5.63 -43.37
CA ARG A 51 8.17 5.31 -43.07
C ARG A 51 7.70 3.89 -43.44
N ASN A 52 8.62 3.02 -43.85
CA ASN A 52 8.36 1.61 -44.14
C ASN A 52 8.75 0.68 -42.98
N ILE A 53 9.45 1.21 -41.97
CA ILE A 53 9.87 0.49 -40.77
C ILE A 53 9.46 1.33 -39.56
N ALA A 54 8.97 0.68 -38.51
CA ALA A 54 8.68 1.33 -37.24
C ALA A 54 8.97 0.40 -36.07
N ASP A 55 9.54 0.96 -35.01
CA ASP A 55 9.68 0.27 -33.73
C ASP A 55 8.38 0.40 -32.94
N ILE A 56 7.92 -0.71 -32.38
CA ILE A 56 6.72 -0.73 -31.54
C ILE A 56 7.12 -1.23 -30.15
N THR A 57 6.76 -0.47 -29.12
CA THR A 57 6.97 -0.83 -27.72
C THR A 57 5.62 -0.86 -27.00
N PHE A 58 5.44 -1.86 -26.14
CA PHE A 58 4.25 -2.04 -25.33
C PHE A 58 4.61 -1.97 -23.85
N GLN A 59 3.74 -1.34 -23.06
CA GLN A 59 3.84 -1.34 -21.62
C GLN A 59 2.45 -1.45 -21.01
N THR A 60 2.24 -2.48 -20.21
CA THR A 60 1.02 -2.66 -19.42
C THR A 60 1.30 -2.28 -17.97
N LYS A 61 0.37 -1.58 -17.33
CA LYS A 61 0.45 -1.18 -15.92
C LYS A 61 -0.91 -1.23 -15.26
N ALA A 62 -1.01 -1.89 -14.12
CA ALA A 62 -2.15 -1.78 -13.22
C ALA A 62 -2.03 -0.59 -12.26
N SER A 63 -3.15 0.10 -12.06
CA SER A 63 -3.39 1.05 -10.98
C SER A 63 -4.32 0.37 -9.98
N LEU A 64 -3.72 -0.13 -8.91
CA LEU A 64 -4.39 -0.86 -7.83
C LEU A 64 -4.89 0.08 -6.74
N VAL A 65 -5.84 -0.41 -5.94
CA VAL A 65 -6.33 0.32 -4.77
C VAL A 65 -5.33 0.10 -3.63
N PRO A 66 -4.82 1.18 -2.99
CA PRO A 66 -3.90 1.03 -1.88
C PRO A 66 -4.60 0.37 -0.68
N SER A 67 -3.82 -0.27 0.18
CA SER A 67 -4.32 -0.74 1.47
C SER A 67 -4.87 0.43 2.29
N LYS A 68 -5.89 0.15 3.11
CA LYS A 68 -6.48 1.08 4.07
C LYS A 68 -5.37 1.70 4.91
N SER A 69 -5.41 3.02 5.05
CA SER A 69 -4.45 3.77 5.86
C SER A 69 -4.56 3.36 7.32
N ILE A 70 -3.45 2.96 7.93
CA ILE A 70 -3.34 2.77 9.37
C ILE A 70 -2.70 4.05 9.93
N SER A 71 -3.42 4.74 10.81
CA SER A 71 -2.91 5.93 11.49
C SER A 71 -2.60 5.60 12.95
N THR A 72 -1.42 5.97 13.42
CA THR A 72 -1.07 5.97 14.84
C THR A 72 -0.63 7.37 15.26
N ASN A 73 -0.94 7.75 16.49
CA ASN A 73 -0.52 9.03 17.06
C ASN A 73 0.83 8.84 17.74
N VAL A 74 1.75 9.78 17.56
CA VAL A 74 3.04 9.78 18.25
C VAL A 74 3.17 11.03 19.10
N TYR A 75 3.76 10.88 20.29
CA TYR A 75 4.21 12.00 21.11
C TYR A 75 5.67 12.30 20.77
N ILE A 76 5.98 13.58 20.60
CA ILE A 76 7.32 14.07 20.29
C ILE A 76 7.74 14.97 21.45
N ASP A 77 8.87 14.65 22.07
CA ASP A 77 9.44 15.42 23.19
C ASP A 77 10.95 15.63 22.98
N LYS A 78 11.57 16.41 23.85
CA LYS A 78 13.02 16.58 23.92
C LYS A 78 13.52 16.10 25.27
N ASP A 79 14.54 15.25 25.25
CA ASP A 79 15.20 14.85 26.49
C ASP A 79 16.04 16.01 27.09
N LYS A 80 16.60 15.79 28.27
CA LYS A 80 17.42 16.78 28.98
C LYS A 80 18.69 17.21 28.22
N SER A 81 19.10 16.47 27.19
CA SER A 81 20.22 16.80 26.31
C SER A 81 19.79 17.56 25.05
N GLY A 82 18.49 17.82 24.90
CA GLY A 82 17.91 18.48 23.73
C GLY A 82 17.67 17.54 22.54
N LYS A 83 17.88 16.23 22.71
CA LYS A 83 17.66 15.24 21.65
C LYS A 83 16.16 14.93 21.54
N ILE A 84 15.65 14.93 20.32
CA ILE A 84 14.26 14.56 20.04
C ILE A 84 14.05 13.09 20.40
N ILE A 85 13.04 12.83 21.22
CA ILE A 85 12.52 11.51 21.53
C ILE A 85 11.10 11.39 21.00
N VAL A 86 10.77 10.24 20.42
CA VAL A 86 9.45 9.95 19.85
C VAL A 86 8.91 8.69 20.53
N GLY A 87 7.67 8.73 20.98
CA GLY A 87 6.96 7.58 21.55
C GLY A 87 5.60 7.41 20.89
N GLU A 88 5.21 6.17 20.60
CA GLU A 88 3.86 5.87 20.11
C GLU A 88 2.83 6.10 21.22
N LEU A 89 1.71 6.75 20.92
CA LEU A 89 0.64 7.05 21.87
C LEU A 89 -0.25 5.79 22.08
N GLY A 90 0.39 4.70 22.48
CA GLY A 90 -0.24 3.41 22.76
C GLY A 90 -0.07 3.05 24.23
N GLY A 91 -0.94 3.59 25.10
CA GLY A 91 -1.30 2.91 26.36
C GLY A 91 -0.82 3.50 27.68
N GLN A 92 0.28 4.25 27.77
CA GLN A 92 0.68 4.86 29.06
C GLN A 92 1.58 6.09 28.88
N ILE A 93 1.09 7.25 29.32
CA ILE A 93 1.93 8.43 29.55
C ILE A 93 2.89 8.08 30.69
N ARG A 94 4.19 8.23 30.48
CA ARG A 94 5.21 7.97 31.51
C ARG A 94 4.96 8.92 32.70
N GLY A 95 4.51 8.37 33.84
CA GLY A 95 4.09 9.14 35.02
C GLY A 95 2.58 9.03 35.34
N GLN A 96 1.80 8.36 34.49
CA GLN A 96 0.38 8.11 34.71
C GLN A 96 0.14 6.60 34.88
N VAL A 97 -0.24 6.19 36.09
CA VAL A 97 -0.76 4.83 36.34
C VAL A 97 -2.07 4.66 35.59
N SER A 98 -2.25 3.54 34.88
CA SER A 98 -3.52 3.27 34.18
C SER A 98 -4.63 3.01 35.20
N VAL A 99 -5.89 3.27 34.84
CA VAL A 99 -7.03 3.03 35.74
C VAL A 99 -7.11 1.54 36.14
N GLU A 100 -6.66 0.64 35.26
CA GLU A 100 -6.56 -0.80 35.54
C GLU A 100 -5.47 -1.12 36.57
N GLU A 101 -4.32 -0.45 36.49
CA GLU A 101 -3.22 -0.59 37.43
C GLU A 101 -3.57 -0.05 38.83
N VAL A 102 -4.29 1.08 38.90
CA VAL A 102 -4.86 1.64 40.15
C VAL A 102 -5.89 0.68 40.77
N ASN A 103 -6.75 0.07 39.96
CA ASN A 103 -7.75 -0.88 40.44
C ASN A 103 -7.13 -2.19 40.95
N ASN A 104 -6.03 -2.64 40.36
CA ASN A 104 -5.29 -3.80 40.85
C ASN A 104 -4.59 -3.50 42.18
N LEU A 105 -3.99 -2.31 42.36
CA LEU A 105 -3.36 -1.89 43.62
C LEU A 105 -4.35 -1.85 44.80
N ARG A 106 -5.58 -1.38 44.58
CA ARG A 106 -6.63 -1.33 45.63
C ARG A 106 -7.12 -2.70 46.09
N LYS A 107 -7.00 -3.74 45.26
CA LYS A 107 -7.38 -5.12 45.64
C LYS A 107 -6.35 -5.78 46.54
N ILE A 108 -5.10 -5.33 46.51
CA ILE A 108 -4.00 -5.87 47.34
C ILE A 108 -4.09 -5.32 48.78
N GLU A 109 -4.58 -4.09 48.96
CA GLU A 109 -4.73 -3.45 50.28
C GLU A 109 -6.09 -3.73 50.97
N GLY A 110 -7.05 -4.32 50.24
CA GLY A 110 -8.39 -4.63 50.74
C GLY A 110 -8.61 -6.09 51.19
N GLY A 111 -7.59 -6.95 51.06
CA GLY A 111 -7.66 -8.34 51.50
C GLY A 111 -7.32 -8.48 52.98
N LYS A 112 -8.33 -8.35 53.84
CA LYS A 112 -8.32 -8.99 55.16
C LYS A 112 -8.36 -10.52 55.02
#